data_AF-T1EYH5-F1
#
_entry.id   AF-T1EYH5-F1
#
_cell.length_a   1.000
_cell.length_b   1.000
_cell.length_c   1.000
_cell.angle_alpha   90.00
_cell.angle_beta   90.00
_cell.angle_gamma   90.00
#
_symmetry.space_group_name_H-M   'P 1'
#
loop_
_entity.id
_entity.type
_entity.pdbx_description
1 polymer ?
#
loop_
_entity_poly.entity_id
_entity_poly.type
_entity_poly.pdbx_seq_one_letter_code
_entity_poly.pdbx_strand_id
1 'polypeptide(L)'
;MEALVNENENPDEFEFDDQDVESNAVVNSAAIDAKIIQQLRGLREQYDVKAKQQSAVIDAKIENQMIRMEDVTSKFDQKKINSTPVRHVTAMTIKAPAFDGITSWNIYKAQFETAAMNYGWNKRERATALVVALRGSAAEVLQTIPAENHSNYEVLVNALNLRYDKKHMKQIYRSQLRNRTQRPGESIQQLAQDIERLTLLSYPTYDPQHRKETALKKLVKAVRNSDLRQTLILADKRNLKDAVVYILHLSQQSKLQRLT
;
A
#
# COMPACT_ATOMS: atom_id res chain seq x y z
N MET A 1 -77.08 57.39 -63.36
CA MET A 1 -76.40 58.64 -62.98
C MET A 1 -76.72 58.82 -61.51
N GLU A 2 -75.83 58.76 -60.53
CA GLU A 2 -74.39 58.97 -60.35
C GLU A 2 -74.06 58.20 -59.03
N ALA A 3 -73.01 57.39 -58.92
CA ALA A 3 -71.60 57.70 -58.66
C ALA A 3 -71.17 57.02 -57.34
N LEU A 4 -70.07 56.29 -57.45
CA LEU A 4 -69.36 55.54 -56.42
C LEU A 4 -68.80 56.45 -55.32
N VAL A 5 -68.94 56.07 -54.05
CA VAL A 5 -67.95 56.39 -52.99
C VAL A 5 -67.90 55.23 -51.99
N ASN A 6 -66.66 54.79 -51.72
CA ASN A 6 -66.18 53.74 -50.83
C ASN A 6 -66.84 53.67 -49.44
N GLU A 7 -67.32 52.48 -49.08
CA GLU A 7 -67.38 52.02 -47.68
C GLU A 7 -66.26 51.00 -47.47
N ASN A 8 -65.11 51.50 -47.05
CA ASN A 8 -64.07 50.67 -46.45
C ASN A 8 -64.06 50.97 -44.95
N GLU A 9 -65.10 50.49 -44.26
CA GLU A 9 -65.13 50.43 -42.80
C GLU A 9 -64.49 49.09 -42.39
N ASN A 10 -63.28 49.18 -41.81
CA ASN A 10 -62.78 48.17 -40.90
C ASN A 10 -62.60 48.84 -39.53
N PRO A 11 -63.65 48.89 -38.68
CA PRO A 11 -63.49 49.19 -37.28
C PRO A 11 -63.15 47.89 -36.53
N ASP A 12 -62.26 48.00 -35.56
CA ASP A 12 -61.89 46.98 -34.57
C ASP A 12 -60.64 46.13 -34.90
N GLU A 13 -59.50 46.82 -35.03
CA GLU A 13 -58.22 46.26 -34.59
C GLU A 13 -58.17 46.36 -33.05
N PHE A 14 -58.66 45.33 -32.36
CA PHE A 14 -58.55 45.20 -30.91
C PHE A 14 -57.10 44.82 -30.56
N GLU A 15 -56.31 45.80 -30.15
CA GLU A 15 -55.00 45.60 -29.53
C GLU A 15 -55.23 44.97 -28.14
N PHE A 16 -54.93 43.68 -28.00
CA PHE A 16 -54.96 43.02 -26.68
C PHE A 16 -53.75 43.49 -25.88
N ASP A 17 -54.00 44.19 -24.77
CA ASP A 17 -53.00 44.63 -23.79
C ASP A 17 -52.43 43.42 -23.02
N ASP A 18 -51.48 42.72 -23.63
CA ASP A 18 -50.81 41.54 -23.03
C ASP A 18 -49.84 41.91 -21.88
N GLN A 19 -49.63 43.20 -21.59
CA GLN A 19 -48.63 43.67 -20.60
C GLN A 19 -49.03 43.44 -19.12
N ASP A 20 -50.32 43.30 -18.81
CA ASP A 20 -50.79 43.19 -17.42
C ASP A 20 -50.81 41.76 -16.87
N VAL A 21 -50.95 40.75 -17.74
CA VAL A 21 -50.98 39.33 -17.32
C VAL A 21 -49.57 38.81 -17.01
N GLU A 22 -48.59 39.20 -17.82
CA GLU A 22 -47.20 38.77 -17.67
C GLU A 22 -46.54 39.41 -16.42
N SER A 23 -46.85 40.69 -16.15
CA SER A 23 -46.36 41.42 -14.97
C SER A 23 -46.86 40.82 -13.64
N ASN A 24 -48.14 40.44 -13.55
CA ASN A 24 -48.70 39.82 -12.34
C ASN A 24 -48.20 38.38 -12.13
N ALA A 25 -47.99 37.61 -13.20
CA ALA A 25 -47.41 36.27 -13.12
C ALA A 25 -45.95 36.30 -12.63
N VAL A 26 -45.15 37.26 -13.10
CA VAL A 26 -43.75 37.45 -12.68
C VAL A 26 -43.65 37.90 -11.21
N VAL A 27 -44.53 38.81 -10.75
CA VAL A 27 -44.55 39.26 -9.34
C VAL A 27 -44.96 38.13 -8.39
N ASN A 28 -45.94 37.31 -8.78
CA ASN A 28 -46.36 36.15 -7.98
C ASN A 28 -45.28 35.05 -7.94
N SER A 29 -44.57 34.81 -9.06
CA SER A 29 -43.40 33.92 -9.11
C SER A 29 -42.28 34.40 -8.18
N ALA A 30 -41.93 35.69 -8.22
CA ALA A 30 -40.89 36.25 -7.36
C ALA A 30 -41.24 36.16 -5.86
N ALA A 31 -42.52 36.32 -5.51
CA ALA A 31 -43.00 36.15 -4.14
C ALA A 31 -42.91 34.69 -3.65
N ILE A 32 -43.17 33.71 -4.54
CA ILE A 32 -43.01 32.29 -4.26
C ILE A 32 -41.53 31.95 -4.07
N ASP A 33 -40.65 32.44 -4.94
CA ASP A 33 -39.21 32.21 -4.85
C ASP A 33 -38.62 32.81 -3.56
N ALA A 34 -39.03 34.02 -3.19
CA ALA A 34 -38.63 34.65 -1.93
C ALA A 34 -39.04 33.79 -0.71
N LYS A 35 -40.24 33.20 -0.73
CA LYS A 35 -40.74 32.33 0.34
C LYS A 35 -39.96 31.01 0.42
N ILE A 36 -39.62 30.42 -0.72
CA ILE A 36 -38.77 29.22 -0.80
C ILE A 36 -37.37 29.52 -0.25
N ILE A 37 -36.76 30.64 -0.65
CA ILE A 37 -35.44 31.06 -0.16
C ILE A 37 -35.45 31.26 1.36
N GLN A 38 -36.51 31.88 1.90
CA GLN A 38 -36.66 32.08 3.33
C GLN A 38 -36.80 30.74 4.08
N GLN A 39 -37.58 29.79 3.56
CA GLN A 39 -37.71 28.45 4.15
C GLN A 39 -36.40 27.67 4.10
N LEU A 40 -35.67 27.71 2.97
CA LEU A 40 -34.36 27.07 2.83
C LEU A 40 -33.33 27.67 3.80
N ARG A 41 -33.37 28.99 4.03
CA ARG A 41 -32.52 29.67 5.03
C ARG A 41 -32.82 29.17 6.44
N GLY A 42 -34.10 29.13 6.83
CA GLY A 42 -34.52 28.61 8.14
C GLY A 42 -34.11 27.15 8.34
N LEU A 43 -34.28 26.32 7.31
CA LEU A 43 -33.88 24.91 7.37
C LEU A 43 -32.36 24.77 7.52
N ARG A 44 -31.58 25.56 6.76
CA ARG A 44 -30.10 25.59 6.86
C ARG A 44 -29.64 25.99 8.26
N GLU A 45 -30.20 27.05 8.83
CA GLU A 45 -29.87 27.49 10.18
C GLU A 45 -30.16 26.40 11.22
N GLN A 46 -31.28 25.68 11.08
CA GLN A 46 -31.61 24.55 11.93
C GLN A 46 -30.57 23.42 11.84
N TYR A 47 -30.13 23.07 10.62
CA TYR A 47 -29.08 22.08 10.41
C TYR A 47 -27.73 22.53 10.98
N ASP A 48 -27.36 23.80 10.82
CA ASP A 48 -26.11 24.37 11.35
C ASP A 48 -26.09 24.35 12.88
N VAL A 49 -27.21 24.71 13.53
CA VAL A 49 -27.34 24.62 15.00
C VAL A 49 -27.21 23.17 15.47
N LYS A 50 -27.88 22.22 14.79
CA LYS A 50 -27.81 20.79 15.12
C LYS A 50 -26.39 20.23 14.93
N ALA A 51 -25.69 20.64 13.87
CA ALA A 51 -24.31 20.24 13.62
C ALA A 51 -23.35 20.77 14.69
N LYS A 52 -23.49 22.04 15.08
CA LYS A 52 -22.71 22.62 16.18
C LYS A 52 -22.96 21.91 17.51
N GLN A 53 -24.21 21.59 17.81
CA GLN A 53 -24.56 20.88 19.04
C GLN A 53 -23.99 19.45 19.06
N GLN A 54 -24.03 18.74 17.93
CA GLN A 54 -23.40 17.42 17.82
C GLN A 54 -21.88 17.49 17.93
N SER A 55 -21.23 18.49 17.33
CA SER A 55 -19.78 18.72 17.49
C SER A 55 -19.42 18.92 18.96
N ALA A 56 -20.14 19.79 19.67
CA ALA A 56 -19.88 20.04 21.09
C ALA A 56 -20.02 18.77 21.97
N VAL A 57 -20.98 17.90 21.65
CA VAL A 57 -21.14 16.61 22.35
C VAL A 57 -19.97 15.67 22.05
N ILE A 58 -19.49 15.63 20.80
CA ILE A 58 -18.33 14.83 20.41
C ILE A 58 -17.06 15.36 21.10
N ASP A 59 -16.85 16.67 21.10
CA ASP A 59 -15.71 17.33 21.73
C ASP A 59 -15.67 17.04 23.24
N ALA A 60 -16.80 17.21 23.93
CA ALA A 60 -16.92 16.87 25.35
C ALA A 60 -16.70 15.37 25.62
N LYS A 61 -17.10 14.48 24.70
CA LYS A 61 -16.87 13.03 24.85
C LYS A 61 -15.39 12.67 24.65
N ILE A 62 -14.72 13.32 23.70
CA ILE A 62 -13.28 13.17 23.47
C ILE A 62 -12.50 13.66 24.69
N GLU A 63 -12.85 14.83 25.22
CA GLU A 63 -12.20 15.41 26.41
C GLU A 63 -12.37 14.49 27.63
N ASN A 64 -13.59 14.00 27.89
CA ASN A 64 -13.84 13.02 28.96
C ASN A 64 -13.07 11.71 28.75
N GLN A 65 -12.89 11.26 27.50
CA GLN A 65 -12.11 10.08 27.20
C GLN A 65 -10.61 10.31 27.39
N MET A 66 -10.10 11.51 27.06
CA MET A 66 -8.71 11.91 27.34
C MET A 66 -8.44 11.96 28.84
N ILE A 67 -9.32 12.59 29.63
CA ILE A 67 -9.21 12.62 31.10
C ILE A 67 -9.19 11.20 31.67
N ARG A 68 -10.06 10.30 31.18
CA ARG A 68 -10.05 8.88 31.60
C ARG A 68 -8.77 8.15 31.21
N MET A 69 -8.20 8.42 30.04
CA MET A 69 -6.92 7.84 29.63
C MET A 69 -5.76 8.35 30.49
N GLU A 70 -5.75 9.64 30.82
CA GLU A 70 -4.72 10.28 31.67
C GLU A 70 -4.77 9.77 33.12
N ASP A 71 -5.97 9.47 33.61
CA ASP A 71 -6.20 8.87 34.94
C ASP A 71 -5.80 7.38 34.97
N VAL A 72 -5.95 6.65 33.85
CA VAL A 72 -5.43 5.28 33.69
C VAL A 72 -3.90 5.29 33.60
N THR A 73 -3.28 6.21 32.86
CA THR A 73 -1.81 6.33 32.80
C THR A 73 -1.20 6.72 34.14
N SER A 74 -1.83 7.63 34.89
CA SER A 74 -1.39 8.03 36.23
C SER A 74 -1.47 6.89 37.25
N LYS A 75 -2.48 6.01 37.13
CA LYS A 75 -2.60 4.77 37.95
C LYS A 75 -1.54 3.72 37.58
N PHE A 76 -1.10 3.67 36.32
CA PHE A 76 0.02 2.83 35.90
C PHE A 76 1.37 3.34 36.43
N ASP A 77 1.56 4.66 36.51
CA ASP A 77 2.79 5.26 37.03
C ASP A 77 2.89 5.13 38.57
N GLN A 78 1.81 5.35 39.32
CA GLN A 78 1.81 5.17 40.79
C GLN A 78 2.05 3.71 41.22
N LYS A 79 1.61 2.72 40.42
CA LYS A 79 1.87 1.30 40.71
C LYS A 79 3.33 0.90 40.51
N LYS A 80 4.12 1.69 39.78
CA LYS A 80 5.55 1.44 39.52
C LYS A 80 6.48 1.95 40.64
N ILE A 81 5.98 2.76 41.57
CA ILE A 81 6.76 3.39 42.66
C ILE A 81 6.81 2.51 43.92
N ASN A 82 5.91 1.53 44.06
CA ASN A 82 5.82 0.68 45.26
C ASN A 82 6.46 -0.72 45.12
N SER A 83 7.16 -1.00 44.01
CA SER A 83 8.05 -2.16 43.93
C SER A 83 9.48 -1.70 44.23
N THR A 84 9.93 -2.02 45.45
CA THR A 84 11.33 -1.93 45.87
C THR A 84 12.29 -2.45 44.80
N PRO A 85 13.48 -1.85 44.64
CA PRO A 85 14.40 -2.21 43.58
C PRO A 85 15.15 -3.49 43.96
N VAL A 86 14.58 -4.66 43.62
CA VAL A 86 15.39 -5.87 43.53
C VAL A 86 16.09 -5.85 42.17
N ARG A 87 17.24 -5.17 42.13
CA ARG A 87 18.26 -5.48 41.15
C ARG A 87 18.60 -6.97 41.28
N HIS A 88 18.70 -7.64 40.13
CA HIS A 88 19.12 -9.01 39.85
C HIS A 88 18.02 -9.97 39.40
N VAL A 89 17.47 -9.71 38.21
CA VAL A 89 17.40 -10.75 37.17
C VAL A 89 17.78 -10.07 35.86
N THR A 90 18.77 -10.62 35.18
CA THR A 90 19.20 -10.25 33.82
C THR A 90 17.99 -10.01 32.92
N ALA A 91 17.67 -8.74 32.65
CA ALA A 91 16.70 -8.40 31.62
C ALA A 91 17.28 -8.92 30.31
N MET A 92 16.78 -10.07 29.85
CA MET A 92 17.02 -10.54 28.49
C MET A 92 16.39 -9.50 27.56
N THR A 93 17.19 -8.51 27.16
CA THR A 93 16.82 -7.59 26.09
C THR A 93 16.68 -8.43 24.83
N ILE A 94 15.46 -8.77 24.43
CA ILE A 94 15.25 -9.29 23.07
C ILE A 94 15.63 -8.15 22.13
N LYS A 95 16.82 -8.26 21.56
CA LYS A 95 17.29 -7.36 20.53
C LYS A 95 16.35 -7.52 19.34
N ALA A 96 15.94 -6.39 18.76
CA ALA A 96 15.22 -6.40 17.49
C ALA A 96 15.97 -7.32 16.51
N PRO A 97 15.27 -8.23 15.80
CA PRO A 97 15.91 -9.10 14.83
C PRO A 97 16.70 -8.25 13.82
N ALA A 98 17.83 -8.74 13.33
CA ALA A 98 18.57 -8.02 12.30
C ALA A 98 17.76 -7.99 10.99
N PHE A 99 17.78 -6.86 10.29
CA PHE A 99 17.17 -6.71 8.97
C PHE A 99 18.23 -6.37 7.94
N ASP A 100 18.48 -7.28 7.02
CA ASP A 100 19.45 -7.16 5.93
C ASP A 100 18.83 -6.79 4.57
N GLY A 101 17.50 -6.73 4.50
CA GLY A 101 16.74 -6.51 3.28
C GLY A 101 16.45 -7.76 2.46
N ILE A 102 16.81 -8.97 2.95
CA ILE A 102 16.51 -10.24 2.29
C ILE A 102 15.10 -10.73 2.69
N THR A 103 14.79 -10.67 3.98
CA THR A 103 13.45 -10.99 4.49
C THR A 103 12.45 -9.93 4.03
N SER A 104 11.18 -10.31 3.84
CA SER A 104 10.12 -9.35 3.50
C SER A 104 10.02 -8.27 4.58
N TRP A 105 10.16 -7.00 4.18
CA TRP A 105 10.03 -5.85 5.09
C TRP A 105 8.72 -5.87 5.89
N ASN A 106 7.61 -6.27 5.28
CA ASN A 106 6.32 -6.34 5.97
C ASN A 106 6.30 -7.41 7.08
N ILE A 107 6.97 -8.55 6.86
CA ILE A 107 7.07 -9.62 7.87
C ILE A 107 7.97 -9.14 9.00
N TYR A 108 9.12 -8.57 8.66
CA TYR A 108 10.05 -8.01 9.63
C TYR A 108 9.40 -6.93 10.49
N LYS A 109 8.72 -5.96 9.85
CA LYS A 109 8.05 -4.85 10.53
C LYS A 109 7.00 -5.36 11.52
N ALA A 110 6.20 -6.36 11.15
CA ALA A 110 5.21 -6.94 12.06
C ALA A 110 5.88 -7.60 13.29
N GLN A 111 6.98 -8.33 13.10
CA GLN A 111 7.76 -8.93 14.19
C GLN A 111 8.37 -7.85 15.10
N PHE A 112 8.96 -6.82 14.51
CA PHE A 112 9.54 -5.68 15.20
C PHE A 112 8.49 -4.93 16.05
N GLU A 113 7.32 -4.63 15.47
CA GLU A 113 6.24 -3.94 16.16
C GLU A 113 5.66 -4.77 17.30
N THR A 114 5.54 -6.08 17.12
CA THR A 114 5.12 -7.00 18.19
C THR A 114 6.11 -6.98 19.35
N ALA A 115 7.42 -7.03 19.06
CA ALA A 115 8.46 -6.92 20.08
C ALA A 115 8.40 -5.56 20.80
N ALA A 116 8.30 -4.46 20.04
CA ALA A 116 8.23 -3.12 20.59
C ALA A 116 7.02 -2.92 21.51
N MET A 117 5.86 -3.52 21.19
CA MET A 117 4.67 -3.49 22.05
C MET A 117 4.87 -4.28 23.34
N ASN A 118 5.42 -5.49 23.27
CA ASN A 118 5.65 -6.34 24.44
C ASN A 118 6.64 -5.74 25.43
N TYR A 119 7.64 -5.00 24.93
CA TYR A 119 8.65 -4.33 25.76
C TYR A 119 8.32 -2.87 26.07
N GLY A 120 7.17 -2.35 25.64
CA GLY A 120 6.73 -0.99 25.94
C GLY A 120 7.61 0.10 25.33
N TRP A 121 8.26 -0.16 24.18
CA TRP A 121 9.17 0.80 23.56
C TRP A 121 8.40 2.05 23.08
N ASN A 122 8.89 3.22 23.48
CA ASN A 122 8.42 4.50 22.96
C ASN A 122 8.97 4.76 21.53
N LYS A 123 8.49 5.83 20.87
CA LYS A 123 8.87 6.12 19.47
C LYS A 123 10.38 6.27 19.26
N ARG A 124 11.09 6.92 20.20
CA ARG A 124 12.54 7.12 20.13
C ARG A 124 13.31 5.82 20.32
N GLU A 125 12.87 4.97 21.26
CA GLU A 125 13.44 3.64 21.48
C GLU A 125 13.23 2.73 20.26
N ARG A 126 12.04 2.78 19.64
CA ARG A 126 11.76 2.07 18.38
C ARG A 126 12.67 2.55 17.25
N ALA A 127 12.83 3.86 17.07
CA ALA A 127 13.72 4.41 16.06
C ALA A 127 15.16 3.94 16.27
N THR A 128 15.67 4.04 17.50
CA THR A 128 17.02 3.62 17.88
C THR A 128 17.22 2.12 17.64
N ALA A 129 16.28 1.29 18.11
CA ALA A 129 16.33 -0.15 17.92
C ALA A 129 16.27 -0.54 16.44
N LEU A 130 15.46 0.15 15.64
CA LEU A 130 15.37 -0.07 14.20
C LEU A 130 16.68 0.27 13.51
N VAL A 131 17.26 1.45 13.76
CA VAL A 131 18.59 1.85 13.23
C VAL A 131 19.66 0.81 13.58
N VAL A 132 19.69 0.36 14.84
CA VAL A 132 20.65 -0.64 15.31
C VAL A 132 20.37 -2.03 14.72
N ALA A 133 19.16 -2.32 14.27
CA ALA A 133 18.81 -3.60 13.66
C ALA A 133 19.12 -3.67 12.16
N LEU A 134 19.26 -2.53 11.46
CA LEU A 134 19.56 -2.50 10.04
C LEU A 134 20.99 -3.01 9.75
N ARG A 135 21.12 -3.90 8.76
CA ARG A 135 22.39 -4.48 8.30
C ARG A 135 22.43 -4.47 6.78
N GLY A 136 23.64 -4.61 6.23
CA GLY A 136 23.85 -4.77 4.79
C GLY A 136 23.12 -3.71 3.95
N SER A 137 22.43 -4.14 2.90
CA SER A 137 21.73 -3.24 1.97
C SER A 137 20.60 -2.44 2.64
N ALA A 138 20.00 -2.95 3.71
CA ALA A 138 18.97 -2.20 4.43
C ALA A 138 19.54 -1.02 5.21
N ALA A 139 20.78 -1.12 5.71
CA ALA A 139 21.46 -0.03 6.42
C ALA A 139 21.77 1.17 5.51
N GLU A 140 21.93 0.94 4.19
CA GLU A 140 22.15 2.02 3.22
C GLU A 140 20.97 3.03 3.17
N VAL A 141 19.77 2.66 3.63
CA VAL A 141 18.64 3.60 3.75
C VAL A 141 19.00 4.79 4.64
N LEU A 142 19.83 4.59 5.66
CA LEU A 142 20.26 5.65 6.57
C LEU A 142 21.06 6.75 5.86
N GLN A 143 21.68 6.47 4.71
CA GLN A 143 22.38 7.48 3.90
C GLN A 143 21.41 8.45 3.21
N THR A 144 20.18 8.01 2.97
CA THR A 144 19.13 8.82 2.31
C THR A 144 18.34 9.69 3.30
N ILE A 145 18.55 9.50 4.61
CA ILE A 145 17.82 10.18 5.67
C ILE A 145 18.80 11.09 6.44
N PRO A 146 18.48 12.39 6.63
CA PRO A 146 19.29 13.27 7.47
C PRO A 146 19.48 12.72 8.89
N ALA A 147 20.66 12.89 9.47
CA ALA A 147 21.01 12.31 10.77
C ALA A 147 20.07 12.78 11.90
N GLU A 148 19.58 14.02 11.87
CA GLU A 148 18.58 14.52 12.82
C GLU A 148 17.28 13.68 12.85
N ASN A 149 16.94 13.06 11.72
CA ASN A 149 15.73 12.29 11.54
C ASN A 149 15.91 10.80 11.86
N HIS A 150 17.12 10.34 12.22
CA HIS A 150 17.34 8.95 12.64
C HIS A 150 16.67 8.62 13.99
N SER A 151 16.26 9.64 14.74
CA SER A 151 15.46 9.49 15.96
C SER A 151 13.94 9.43 15.71
N ASN A 152 13.51 9.64 14.45
CA ASN A 152 12.12 9.65 14.04
C ASN A 152 11.73 8.30 13.41
N TYR A 153 10.92 7.52 14.13
CA TYR A 153 10.53 6.17 13.71
C TYR A 153 9.74 6.17 12.41
N GLU A 154 8.85 7.14 12.23
CA GLU A 154 7.96 7.25 11.08
C GLU A 154 8.75 7.54 9.80
N VAL A 155 9.77 8.39 9.88
CA VAL A 155 10.66 8.67 8.73
C VAL A 155 11.43 7.42 8.31
N LEU A 156 11.99 6.68 9.27
CA LEU A 156 12.70 5.42 9.02
C LEU A 156 11.80 4.38 8.36
N VAL A 157 10.60 4.17 8.92
CA VAL A 157 9.62 3.22 8.37
C VAL A 157 9.19 3.62 6.97
N ASN A 158 8.98 4.91 6.70
CA ASN A 158 8.60 5.39 5.37
C ASN A 158 9.70 5.18 4.34
N ALA A 159 10.95 5.43 4.68
CA ALA A 159 12.08 5.16 3.78
C ALA A 159 12.25 3.67 3.49
N LEU A 160 12.09 2.81 4.52
CA LEU A 160 12.12 1.36 4.36
C LEU A 160 10.92 0.85 3.58
N ASN A 161 9.72 1.43 3.78
CA ASN A 161 8.56 1.16 2.93
C ASN A 161 8.88 1.53 1.49
N LEU A 162 9.38 2.73 1.20
CA LEU A 162 9.65 3.14 -0.18
C LEU A 162 10.64 2.21 -0.88
N ARG A 163 11.69 1.78 -0.18
CA ARG A 163 12.72 0.89 -0.72
C ARG A 163 12.25 -0.56 -0.82
N TYR A 164 11.48 -1.05 0.15
CA TYR A 164 11.08 -2.46 0.29
C TYR A 164 9.58 -2.72 0.09
N ASP A 165 8.82 -1.75 -0.42
CA ASP A 165 7.41 -1.92 -0.75
C ASP A 165 7.25 -2.99 -1.83
N LYS A 166 6.11 -3.69 -1.76
CA LYS A 166 5.79 -4.84 -2.61
C LYS A 166 5.91 -4.50 -4.10
N LYS A 167 5.63 -3.26 -4.53
CA LYS A 167 5.75 -2.88 -5.95
C LYS A 167 7.21 -2.82 -6.40
N HIS A 168 8.08 -2.20 -5.61
CA HIS A 168 9.51 -2.10 -5.91
C HIS A 168 10.22 -3.45 -5.75
N MET A 169 9.85 -4.22 -4.72
CA MET A 169 10.36 -5.57 -4.50
C MET A 169 10.03 -6.50 -5.66
N LYS A 170 8.81 -6.48 -6.21
CA LYS A 170 8.48 -7.25 -7.43
C LYS A 170 9.40 -6.90 -8.59
N GLN A 171 9.71 -5.62 -8.80
CA GLN A 171 10.63 -5.19 -9.86
C GLN A 171 12.07 -5.66 -9.61
N ILE A 172 12.54 -5.60 -8.37
CA ILE A 172 13.86 -6.12 -7.98
C ILE A 172 13.93 -7.63 -8.21
N TYR A 173 12.94 -8.40 -7.76
CA TYR A 173 12.91 -9.84 -8.00
C TYR A 173 12.85 -10.18 -9.49
N ARG A 174 12.11 -9.42 -10.30
CA ARG A 174 12.10 -9.57 -11.77
C ARG A 174 13.48 -9.29 -12.36
N SER A 175 14.18 -8.28 -11.86
CA SER A 175 15.54 -7.95 -12.28
C SER A 175 16.53 -9.06 -11.88
N GLN A 176 16.47 -9.54 -10.64
CA GLN A 176 17.27 -10.65 -10.14
C GLN A 176 17.00 -11.93 -10.96
N LEU A 177 15.73 -12.27 -11.19
CA LEU A 177 15.33 -13.39 -12.03
C LEU A 177 15.88 -13.25 -13.44
N ARG A 178 15.73 -12.07 -14.08
CA ARG A 178 16.26 -11.81 -15.43
C ARG A 178 17.77 -12.00 -15.49
N ASN A 179 18.51 -11.53 -14.49
CA ASN A 179 19.97 -11.58 -14.46
C ASN A 179 20.53 -12.88 -13.88
N ARG A 180 19.67 -13.79 -13.39
CA ARG A 180 20.11 -15.03 -12.76
C ARG A 180 20.78 -15.98 -13.76
N THR A 181 22.03 -16.35 -13.51
CA THR A 181 22.80 -17.35 -14.26
C THR A 181 23.52 -18.27 -13.29
N GLN A 182 23.82 -19.50 -13.70
CA GLN A 182 24.52 -20.49 -12.88
C GLN A 182 25.92 -19.99 -12.48
N ARG A 183 26.22 -19.99 -11.18
CA ARG A 183 27.54 -19.61 -10.66
C ARG A 183 28.55 -20.75 -10.87
N PRO A 184 29.85 -20.46 -10.92
CA PRO A 184 30.87 -21.52 -10.88
C PRO A 184 30.68 -22.40 -9.63
N GLY A 185 30.64 -23.72 -9.80
CA GLY A 185 30.45 -24.68 -8.70
C GLY A 185 29.04 -24.79 -8.15
N GLU A 186 28.07 -24.00 -8.63
CA GLU A 186 26.68 -24.10 -8.18
C GLU A 186 25.98 -25.31 -8.79
N SER A 187 25.25 -26.06 -7.96
CA SER A 187 24.49 -27.21 -8.43
C SER A 187 23.23 -26.78 -9.18
N ILE A 188 22.78 -27.63 -10.11
CA ILE A 188 21.56 -27.37 -10.88
C ILE A 188 20.33 -27.29 -9.97
N GLN A 189 20.31 -28.05 -8.87
CA GLN A 189 19.25 -27.99 -7.88
C GLN A 189 19.21 -26.64 -7.15
N GLN A 190 20.36 -26.12 -6.73
CA GLN A 190 20.46 -24.79 -6.10
C GLN A 190 20.00 -23.69 -7.05
N LEU A 191 20.44 -23.76 -8.31
CA LEU A 191 19.99 -22.85 -9.36
C LEU A 191 18.47 -22.90 -9.53
N ALA A 192 17.90 -24.10 -9.67
CA ALA A 192 16.47 -24.27 -9.89
C ALA A 192 15.64 -23.80 -8.70
N GLN A 193 16.05 -24.12 -7.47
CA GLN A 193 15.37 -23.68 -6.25
C GLN A 193 15.33 -22.14 -6.17
N ASP A 194 16.45 -21.47 -6.46
CA ASP A 194 16.50 -20.01 -6.43
C ASP A 194 15.68 -19.38 -7.57
N ILE A 195 15.67 -19.98 -8.77
CA ILE A 195 14.80 -19.55 -9.88
C ILE A 195 13.31 -19.69 -9.51
N GLU A 196 12.92 -20.82 -8.89
CA GLU A 196 11.54 -21.04 -8.45
C GLU A 196 11.12 -20.00 -7.41
N ARG A 197 11.97 -19.78 -6.40
CA ARG A 197 11.79 -18.74 -5.37
C ARG A 197 11.64 -17.35 -6.00
N LEU A 198 12.57 -16.95 -6.87
CA LEU A 198 12.54 -15.65 -7.55
C LEU A 198 11.30 -15.48 -8.42
N THR A 199 10.83 -16.56 -9.07
CA THR A 199 9.62 -16.53 -9.90
C THR A 199 8.37 -16.32 -9.05
N LEU A 200 8.26 -17.01 -7.91
CA LEU A 200 7.16 -16.82 -6.95
C LEU A 200 7.12 -15.38 -6.43
N LEU A 201 8.28 -14.81 -6.09
CA LEU A 201 8.37 -13.44 -5.58
C LEU A 201 8.12 -12.37 -6.66
N SER A 202 8.47 -12.65 -7.91
CA SER A 202 8.27 -11.76 -9.06
C SER A 202 6.81 -11.69 -9.54
N TYR A 203 6.09 -12.81 -9.41
CA TYR A 203 4.75 -13.00 -9.98
C TYR A 203 3.76 -13.69 -9.00
N PRO A 204 3.54 -13.13 -7.81
CA PRO A 204 2.72 -13.77 -6.77
C PRO A 204 1.24 -13.89 -7.16
N THR A 205 0.74 -12.98 -8.01
CA THR A 205 -0.68 -12.93 -8.44
C THR A 205 -0.95 -13.65 -9.76
N TYR A 206 0.09 -14.15 -10.43
CA TYR A 206 -0.06 -14.85 -11.71
C TYR A 206 -0.53 -16.28 -11.47
N ASP A 207 -1.08 -16.92 -12.49
CA ASP A 207 -1.49 -18.31 -12.38
C ASP A 207 -0.27 -19.25 -12.20
N PRO A 208 -0.45 -20.42 -11.56
CA PRO A 208 0.63 -21.35 -11.33
C PRO A 208 1.31 -21.87 -12.62
N GLN A 209 0.59 -21.95 -13.73
CA GLN A 209 1.10 -22.48 -14.99
C GLN A 209 2.07 -21.49 -15.63
N HIS A 210 1.71 -20.22 -15.70
CA HIS A 210 2.58 -19.14 -16.17
C HIS A 210 3.87 -19.04 -15.36
N ARG A 211 3.79 -19.23 -14.02
CA ARG A 211 4.99 -19.29 -13.18
C ARG A 211 5.88 -20.47 -13.52
N LYS A 212 5.33 -21.67 -13.71
CA LYS A 212 6.11 -22.86 -14.09
C LYS A 212 6.82 -22.67 -15.42
N GLU A 213 6.13 -22.12 -16.42
CA GLU A 213 6.70 -21.82 -17.74
C GLU A 213 7.78 -20.75 -17.68
N THR A 214 7.56 -19.70 -16.89
CA THR A 214 8.55 -18.63 -16.69
C THR A 214 9.81 -19.17 -16.02
N ALA A 215 9.66 -19.99 -14.97
CA ALA A 215 10.77 -20.61 -14.27
C ALA A 215 11.56 -21.55 -15.19
N LEU A 216 10.87 -22.37 -15.99
CA LEU A 216 11.50 -23.28 -16.96
C LEU A 216 12.29 -22.51 -18.03
N LYS A 217 11.66 -21.54 -18.69
CA LYS A 217 12.31 -20.67 -19.69
C LYS A 217 13.54 -20.00 -19.09
N LYS A 218 13.46 -19.62 -17.81
CA LYS A 218 14.58 -19.00 -17.11
C LYS A 218 15.70 -19.99 -16.81
N LEU A 219 15.39 -21.21 -16.37
CA LEU A 219 16.38 -22.26 -16.13
C LEU A 219 17.19 -22.55 -17.39
N VAL A 220 16.52 -22.75 -18.54
CA VAL A 220 17.17 -22.97 -19.85
C VAL A 220 18.23 -21.90 -20.13
N LYS A 221 17.87 -20.62 -19.94
CA LYS A 221 18.78 -19.49 -20.18
C LYS A 221 19.88 -19.36 -19.11
N ALA A 222 19.63 -19.82 -17.89
CA ALA A 222 20.54 -19.64 -16.76
C ALA A 222 21.66 -20.68 -16.70
N VAL A 223 21.46 -21.88 -17.27
CA VAL A 223 22.47 -22.95 -17.28
C VAL A 223 23.72 -22.48 -18.03
N ARG A 224 24.89 -22.64 -17.40
CA ARG A 224 26.19 -22.18 -17.93
C ARG A 224 26.70 -23.05 -19.07
N ASN A 225 26.49 -24.36 -18.98
CA ASN A 225 26.94 -25.31 -19.99
C ASN A 225 26.04 -25.23 -21.24
N SER A 226 26.63 -24.86 -22.38
CA SER A 226 25.91 -24.66 -23.64
C SER A 226 25.28 -25.95 -24.17
N ASP A 227 25.96 -27.09 -24.03
CA ASP A 227 25.48 -28.38 -24.51
C ASP A 227 24.27 -28.82 -23.68
N LEU A 228 24.36 -28.74 -22.36
CA LEU A 228 23.22 -29.04 -21.46
C LEU A 228 22.03 -28.13 -21.74
N ARG A 229 22.27 -26.85 -22.03
CA ARG A 229 21.21 -25.92 -22.43
C ARG A 229 20.56 -26.34 -23.74
N GLN A 230 21.34 -26.74 -24.75
CA GLN A 230 20.81 -27.19 -26.04
C GLN A 230 19.99 -28.47 -25.89
N THR A 231 20.47 -29.43 -25.10
CA THR A 231 19.72 -30.66 -24.82
C THR A 231 18.40 -30.34 -24.11
N LEU A 232 18.39 -29.37 -23.20
CA LEU A 232 17.18 -28.95 -22.49
C LEU A 232 16.13 -28.32 -23.42
N ILE A 233 16.59 -27.53 -24.41
CA ILE A 233 15.72 -26.94 -25.44
C ILE A 233 15.09 -28.04 -26.29
N LEU A 234 15.86 -29.06 -26.67
CA LEU A 234 15.39 -30.16 -27.52
C LEU A 234 14.47 -31.14 -26.78
N ALA A 235 14.63 -31.27 -25.46
CA ALA A 235 13.94 -32.30 -24.67
C ALA A 235 12.48 -31.94 -24.27
N ASP A 236 11.97 -30.80 -24.75
CA ASP A 236 10.60 -30.28 -24.60
C ASP A 236 9.95 -30.57 -23.22
N LYS A 237 10.59 -30.08 -22.16
CA LYS A 237 10.13 -30.31 -20.78
C LYS A 237 8.94 -29.42 -20.45
N ARG A 238 7.96 -29.96 -19.72
CA ARG A 238 6.72 -29.24 -19.38
C ARG A 238 6.84 -28.35 -18.14
N ASN A 239 7.80 -28.62 -17.26
CA ASN A 239 8.00 -27.85 -16.04
C ASN A 239 9.45 -27.94 -15.53
N LEU A 240 9.76 -27.07 -14.55
CA LEU A 240 11.10 -26.93 -13.96
C LEU A 240 11.62 -28.23 -13.33
N LYS A 241 10.76 -29.02 -12.67
CA LYS A 241 11.18 -30.23 -11.95
C LYS A 241 11.65 -31.30 -12.93
N ASP A 242 10.89 -31.54 -14.00
CA ASP A 242 11.26 -32.51 -15.03
C ASP A 242 12.57 -32.13 -15.73
N ALA A 243 12.77 -30.83 -15.95
CA ALA A 243 14.02 -30.28 -16.49
C ALA A 243 15.22 -30.56 -15.58
N VAL A 244 15.07 -30.37 -14.26
CA VAL A 244 16.14 -30.66 -13.29
C VAL A 244 16.47 -32.14 -13.27
N VAL A 245 15.48 -33.02 -13.18
CA VAL A 245 15.68 -34.49 -13.17
C VAL A 245 16.43 -34.93 -14.43
N TYR A 246 16.03 -34.41 -15.58
CA TYR A 246 16.67 -34.72 -16.85
C TYR A 246 18.15 -34.28 -16.89
N ILE A 247 18.46 -33.06 -16.44
CA ILE A 247 19.85 -32.56 -16.38
C ILE A 247 20.68 -33.43 -15.44
N LEU A 248 20.13 -33.83 -14.29
CA LEU A 248 20.82 -34.68 -13.35
C LEU A 248 21.16 -36.04 -13.96
N HIS A 249 20.22 -36.64 -14.69
CA HIS A 249 20.46 -37.90 -15.39
C HIS A 249 21.58 -37.78 -16.43
N LEU A 250 21.57 -36.73 -17.26
CA LEU A 250 22.64 -36.46 -18.23
C LEU A 250 24.00 -36.24 -17.55
N SER A 251 24.02 -35.51 -16.43
CA SER A 251 25.24 -35.27 -15.67
C SER A 251 25.81 -36.54 -15.04
N GLN A 252 24.96 -37.52 -14.74
CA GLN A 252 25.36 -38.82 -14.21
C GLN A 252 25.90 -39.72 -15.33
N GLN A 253 25.21 -39.79 -16.47
CA GLN A 253 25.67 -40.56 -17.64
C GLN A 253 27.03 -40.07 -18.16
N SER A 254 27.22 -38.75 -18.28
CA SER A 254 28.49 -38.17 -18.72
C SER A 254 29.65 -38.39 -17.74
N LYS A 255 29.38 -38.51 -16.44
CA LYS A 255 30.40 -38.91 -15.44
C LYS A 255 30.80 -40.38 -15.61
N LEU A 256 29.84 -41.26 -15.86
CA LEU A 256 30.11 -42.69 -16.07
C LEU A 256 30.95 -42.94 -17.32
N GLN A 257 30.68 -42.22 -18.42
CA GLN A 257 31.44 -42.33 -19.68
C GLN A 257 32.87 -41.79 -19.61
N ARG A 258 33.23 -40.99 -18.59
CA ARG A 258 34.60 -40.49 -18.39
C ARG A 258 35.45 -41.39 -17.49
N LEU A 259 34.83 -42.39 -16.87
CA LEU A 259 35.48 -43.35 -15.96
C LEU A 259 35.76 -44.71 -16.62
N THR A 260 35.30 -44.89 -17.85
CA THR A 260 35.54 -46.06 -18.72
C THR A 260 36.48 -45.66 -19.84
#